data_AF-A0AAD3MMH5-F1
#
_entry.id   AF-A0AAD3MMH5-F1
#
_cell.length_a   1.000
_cell.length_b   1.000
_cell.length_c   1.000
_cell.angle_alpha   90.00
_cell.angle_beta   90.00
_cell.angle_gamma   90.00
#
_symmetry.space_group_name_H-M   'P 1'
#
loop_
_entity.id
_entity.type
_entity.pdbx_description
1 polymer ?
#
loop_
_entity_poly.entity_id
_entity_poly.type
_entity_poly.pdbx_seq_one_letter_code
_entity_poly.pdbx_strand_id
1 'polypeptide(L)'
;MDTQKEALRRIITTLTNKNEELQNFLETVDNTLTGLQEESCKVMSDLEAELGQLSSTLEEKGAELRGVIKEEKCRKEAELQKQLSEGKFALLSCEELLEFANQTLTITSEEEFLKAAKQIKERVTMAPAFRLTTRPVVSENMSQFTADFSAERAVLQRLHFLP
;
A
#
# COMPACT_ATOMS: atom_id res chain seq x y z
N MET A 1 -90.24 -15.87 -18.43
CA MET A 1 -89.42 -16.24 -17.25
C MET A 1 -88.18 -17.04 -17.67
N ASP A 2 -88.29 -18.01 -18.58
CA ASP A 2 -87.14 -18.84 -19.01
C ASP A 2 -86.07 -18.10 -19.81
N THR A 3 -86.45 -17.12 -20.64
CA THR A 3 -85.50 -16.26 -21.36
C THR A 3 -84.59 -15.45 -20.43
N GLN A 4 -85.11 -14.95 -19.31
CA GLN A 4 -84.32 -14.23 -18.31
C GLN A 4 -83.39 -15.17 -17.53
N LYS A 5 -83.86 -16.38 -17.21
CA LYS A 5 -83.03 -17.41 -16.56
C LYS A 5 -81.87 -17.86 -17.46
N GLU A 6 -82.11 -18.00 -18.75
CA GLU A 6 -81.09 -18.36 -19.74
C GLU A 6 -80.05 -17.25 -19.94
N ALA A 7 -80.48 -15.98 -20.01
CA ALA A 7 -79.56 -14.84 -20.04
C ALA A 7 -78.67 -14.79 -18.79
N LEU A 8 -79.24 -15.03 -17.61
CA LEU A 8 -78.50 -15.08 -16.36
C LEU A 8 -77.47 -16.23 -16.34
N ARG A 9 -77.83 -17.41 -16.85
CA ARG A 9 -76.88 -18.54 -16.97
C ARG A 9 -75.66 -18.19 -17.82
N ARG A 10 -75.85 -17.50 -18.96
CA ARG A 10 -74.74 -17.06 -19.83
C ARG A 10 -73.84 -16.04 -19.15
N ILE A 11 -74.43 -15.11 -18.40
CA ILE A 11 -73.67 -14.14 -17.59
C ILE A 11 -72.83 -14.89 -16.55
N ILE A 12 -73.42 -15.85 -15.84
CA ILE A 12 -72.70 -16.66 -14.85
C ILE A 12 -71.52 -17.39 -15.50
N THR A 13 -71.72 -18.09 -16.62
CA THR A 13 -70.62 -18.77 -17.33
C THR A 13 -69.51 -17.80 -17.74
N THR A 14 -69.88 -16.62 -18.26
CA THR A 14 -68.90 -15.60 -18.65
C THR A 14 -68.09 -15.09 -17.45
N LEU A 15 -68.76 -14.84 -16.31
CA LEU A 15 -68.12 -14.42 -15.08
C LEU A 15 -67.23 -15.52 -14.49
N THR A 16 -67.65 -16.78 -14.52
CA THR A 16 -66.83 -17.92 -14.08
C THR A 16 -65.55 -18.02 -14.90
N ASN A 17 -65.65 -17.99 -16.23
CA ASN A 17 -64.49 -18.02 -17.11
C ASN A 17 -63.56 -16.82 -16.83
N LYS A 18 -64.14 -15.61 -16.67
CA LYS A 18 -63.34 -14.42 -16.40
C LYS A 18 -62.65 -14.47 -15.04
N ASN A 19 -63.31 -15.04 -14.04
CA ASN A 19 -62.74 -15.21 -12.70
C ASN A 19 -61.56 -16.18 -12.72
N GLU A 20 -61.66 -17.29 -13.45
CA GLU A 20 -60.55 -18.24 -13.64
C GLU A 20 -59.37 -17.58 -14.38
N GLU A 21 -59.64 -16.83 -15.45
CA GLU A 21 -58.60 -16.05 -16.15
C GLU A 21 -57.88 -15.07 -15.22
N LEU A 22 -58.63 -14.36 -14.36
CA LEU A 22 -58.04 -13.41 -13.41
C LEU A 22 -57.21 -14.11 -12.34
N GLN A 23 -57.62 -15.29 -11.87
CA GLN A 23 -56.84 -16.09 -10.93
C GLN A 23 -55.50 -16.50 -11.54
N ASN A 24 -55.50 -17.05 -12.76
CA ASN A 24 -54.29 -17.44 -13.48
C ASN A 24 -53.37 -16.23 -13.78
N PHE A 25 -53.97 -15.09 -14.12
CA PHE A 25 -53.23 -13.85 -14.32
C PHE A 25 -52.55 -13.38 -13.03
N LEU A 26 -53.26 -13.38 -11.90
CA LEU A 26 -52.70 -12.98 -10.61
C LEU A 26 -51.55 -13.89 -10.17
N GLU A 27 -51.68 -15.21 -10.36
CA GLU A 27 -50.59 -16.16 -10.10
C GLU A 27 -49.37 -15.88 -10.99
N THR A 28 -49.57 -15.59 -12.27
CA THR A 28 -48.49 -15.22 -13.20
C THR A 28 -47.78 -13.94 -12.75
N VAL A 29 -48.53 -12.94 -12.30
CA VAL A 29 -47.97 -11.68 -11.79
C VAL A 29 -47.18 -11.91 -10.50
N ASP A 30 -47.69 -12.72 -9.58
CA ASP A 30 -47.03 -13.03 -8.31
C ASP A 30 -45.69 -13.78 -8.53
N ASN A 31 -45.70 -14.78 -9.41
CA ASN A 31 -44.50 -15.49 -9.82
C ASN A 31 -43.47 -14.56 -10.48
N THR A 32 -43.93 -13.64 -11.35
CA THR A 32 -43.05 -12.67 -12.01
C THR A 32 -42.45 -11.67 -11.01
N LEU A 33 -43.24 -11.23 -10.02
CA LEU A 33 -42.77 -10.34 -8.96
C LEU A 33 -41.70 -11.01 -8.10
N THR A 34 -41.94 -12.27 -7.72
CA THR A 34 -40.97 -13.07 -6.95
C THR A 34 -39.67 -13.26 -7.73
N GLY A 35 -39.76 -13.66 -9.01
CA GLY A 35 -38.58 -13.81 -9.87
C GLY A 35 -37.80 -12.50 -10.07
N LEU A 36 -38.49 -11.36 -10.19
CA LEU A 36 -37.83 -10.05 -10.26
C LEU A 36 -37.09 -9.71 -8.97
N GLN A 37 -37.68 -10.01 -7.80
CA GLN A 37 -37.04 -9.78 -6.50
C GLN A 37 -35.79 -10.63 -6.35
N GLU A 38 -35.84 -11.91 -6.74
CA GLU A 38 -34.70 -12.81 -6.70
C GLU A 38 -33.58 -12.36 -7.64
N GLU A 39 -33.90 -12.06 -8.90
CA GLU A 39 -32.88 -11.63 -9.87
C GLU A 39 -32.29 -10.26 -9.49
N SER A 40 -33.09 -9.35 -8.96
CA SER A 40 -32.58 -8.06 -8.46
C SER A 40 -31.62 -8.27 -7.28
N CYS A 41 -31.96 -9.13 -6.32
CA CYS A 41 -31.07 -9.45 -5.20
C CYS A 41 -29.76 -10.05 -5.67
N LYS A 42 -29.83 -10.94 -6.66
CA LYS A 42 -28.66 -11.59 -7.25
C LYS A 42 -27.75 -10.60 -7.96
N VAL A 43 -28.26 -9.79 -8.89
CA VAL A 43 -27.46 -8.80 -9.62
C VAL A 43 -26.86 -7.75 -8.67
N MET A 44 -27.57 -7.37 -7.61
CA MET A 44 -27.01 -6.51 -6.57
C MET A 44 -25.85 -7.19 -5.80
N SER A 45 -25.99 -8.47 -5.46
CA SER A 45 -24.92 -9.23 -4.79
C SER A 45 -23.69 -9.39 -5.67
N ASP A 46 -23.88 -9.63 -6.96
CA ASP A 46 -22.80 -9.73 -7.95
C ASP A 46 -22.06 -8.39 -8.08
N LEU A 47 -22.80 -7.26 -8.10
CA LEU A 47 -22.19 -5.92 -8.10
C LEU A 47 -21.31 -5.69 -6.86
N GLU A 48 -21.81 -6.01 -5.67
CA GLU A 48 -21.03 -5.87 -4.43
C GLU A 48 -19.79 -6.76 -4.44
N ALA A 49 -19.87 -7.96 -5.01
CA ALA A 49 -18.73 -8.85 -5.16
C ALA A 49 -17.64 -8.26 -6.08
N GLU A 50 -18.03 -7.69 -7.22
CA GLU A 50 -17.09 -7.03 -8.15
C GLU A 50 -16.44 -5.79 -7.51
N LEU A 51 -17.20 -4.98 -6.77
CA LEU A 51 -16.65 -3.85 -6.01
C LEU A 51 -15.65 -4.33 -4.94
N GLY A 52 -15.97 -5.42 -4.25
CA GLY A 52 -15.09 -6.04 -3.27
C GLY A 52 -13.76 -6.50 -3.87
N GLN A 53 -13.79 -7.15 -5.03
CA GLN A 53 -12.59 -7.59 -5.76
C GLN A 53 -11.70 -6.41 -6.16
N LEU A 54 -12.30 -5.34 -6.67
CA LEU A 54 -11.59 -4.12 -7.07
C LEU A 54 -10.90 -3.45 -5.87
N SER A 55 -11.61 -3.34 -4.74
CA SER A 55 -11.05 -2.81 -3.50
C SER A 55 -9.88 -3.65 -2.99
N SER A 56 -10.03 -4.97 -2.95
CA SER A 56 -8.99 -5.89 -2.49
C SER A 56 -7.73 -5.80 -3.35
N THR A 57 -7.89 -5.74 -4.67
CA THR A 57 -6.77 -5.59 -5.61
C THR A 57 -6.02 -4.27 -5.38
N LEU A 58 -6.75 -3.17 -5.16
CA LEU A 58 -6.16 -1.87 -4.88
C LEU A 58 -5.42 -1.86 -3.53
N GLU A 59 -5.99 -2.49 -2.51
CA GLU A 59 -5.36 -2.62 -1.19
C GLU A 59 -4.07 -3.43 -1.24
N GLU A 60 -4.08 -4.56 -1.96
CA GLU A 60 -2.91 -5.41 -2.18
C GLU A 60 -1.79 -4.63 -2.88
N LYS A 61 -2.11 -3.96 -4.00
CA LYS A 61 -1.13 -3.13 -4.71
C LYS A 61 -0.63 -1.97 -3.87
N GLY A 62 -1.50 -1.35 -3.08
CA GLY A 62 -1.10 -0.34 -2.11
C GLY A 62 -0.14 -0.90 -1.05
N ALA A 63 -0.34 -2.13 -0.59
CA ALA A 63 0.53 -2.78 0.39
C ALA A 63 1.92 -3.08 -0.21
N GLU A 64 1.96 -3.56 -1.45
CA GLU A 64 3.20 -3.78 -2.21
C GLU A 64 4.02 -2.50 -2.33
N LEU A 65 3.42 -1.41 -2.83
CA LEU A 65 4.09 -0.11 -2.99
C LEU A 65 4.59 0.45 -1.66
N ARG A 66 3.80 0.33 -0.58
CA ARG A 66 4.23 0.70 0.77
C ARG A 66 5.41 -0.15 1.25
N GLY A 67 5.43 -1.42 0.89
CA GLY A 67 6.53 -2.35 1.20
C GLY A 67 7.85 -1.87 0.60
N VAL A 68 7.85 -1.56 -0.70
CA VAL A 68 9.04 -1.05 -1.41
C VAL A 68 9.58 0.24 -0.79
N ILE A 69 8.72 1.20 -0.45
CA ILE A 69 9.14 2.45 0.20
C ILE A 69 9.78 2.19 1.56
N LYS A 70 9.19 1.29 2.36
CA LYS A 70 9.72 0.93 3.69
C LYS A 70 11.07 0.24 3.57
N GLU A 71 11.22 -0.68 2.63
CA GLU A 71 12.47 -1.40 2.39
C GLU A 71 13.60 -0.44 2.01
N GLU A 72 13.36 0.45 1.05
CA GLU A 72 14.37 1.43 0.63
C GLU A 72 14.74 2.39 1.76
N LYS A 73 13.75 2.83 2.56
CA LYS A 73 14.00 3.62 3.75
C LYS A 73 14.92 2.87 4.73
N CYS A 74 14.57 1.65 5.10
CA CYS A 74 15.36 0.82 6.01
C CYS A 74 16.80 0.61 5.50
N ARG A 75 16.94 0.35 4.20
CA ARG A 75 18.25 0.17 3.56
C ARG A 75 19.12 1.42 3.68
N LYS A 76 18.56 2.60 3.36
CA LYS A 76 19.29 3.88 3.49
C LYS A 76 19.63 4.20 4.94
N GLU A 77 18.69 3.99 5.87
CA GLU A 77 18.92 4.21 7.30
C GLU A 77 20.05 3.33 7.83
N ALA A 78 20.07 2.04 7.47
CA ALA A 78 21.12 1.11 7.88
C ALA A 78 22.51 1.55 7.38
N GLU A 79 22.59 1.98 6.12
CA GLU A 79 23.86 2.42 5.53
C GLU A 79 24.36 3.73 6.17
N LEU A 80 23.45 4.68 6.45
CA LEU A 80 23.80 5.91 7.16
C LEU A 80 24.21 5.65 8.62
N GLN A 81 23.52 4.75 9.32
CA GLN A 81 23.87 4.36 10.69
C GLN A 81 25.25 3.70 10.76
N LYS A 82 25.58 2.86 9.78
CA LYS A 82 26.91 2.28 9.62
C LYS A 82 27.97 3.36 9.37
N GLN A 83 27.74 4.28 8.44
CA GLN A 83 28.68 5.38 8.18
C GLN A 83 28.87 6.26 9.43
N LEU A 84 27.81 6.50 10.21
CA LEU A 84 27.89 7.25 11.47
C LEU A 84 28.71 6.53 12.53
N SER A 85 28.59 5.21 12.68
CA SER A 85 29.36 4.46 13.68
C SER A 85 30.84 4.42 13.30
N GLU A 86 31.15 4.18 12.03
CA GLU A 86 32.52 4.23 11.50
C GLU A 86 33.13 5.63 11.66
N GLY A 87 32.36 6.68 11.35
CA GLY A 87 32.77 8.07 11.53
C GLY A 87 33.06 8.43 12.98
N LYS A 88 32.20 8.01 13.93
CA LYS A 88 32.43 8.21 15.37
C LYS A 88 33.69 7.50 15.86
N PHE A 89 33.92 6.27 15.41
CA PHE A 89 35.12 5.50 15.77
C PHE A 89 36.39 6.18 15.26
N ALA A 90 36.37 6.65 14.01
CA ALA A 90 37.52 7.34 13.44
C ALA A 90 37.77 8.71 14.07
N LEU A 91 36.71 9.44 14.43
CA LEU A 91 36.82 10.71 15.16
C LEU A 91 37.52 10.49 16.51
N LEU A 92 37.05 9.52 17.30
CA LEU A 92 37.66 9.18 18.59
C LEU A 92 39.14 8.81 18.44
N SER A 93 39.47 7.96 17.46
CA SER A 93 40.86 7.58 17.17
C SER A 93 41.73 8.78 16.80
N CYS A 94 41.18 9.77 16.08
CA CYS A 94 41.88 11.01 15.77
C CYS A 94 42.07 11.90 16.99
N GLU A 95 41.05 12.03 17.84
CA GLU A 95 41.11 12.81 19.09
C GLU A 95 42.17 12.25 20.03
N GLU A 96 42.19 10.93 20.24
CA GLU A 96 43.21 10.24 21.06
C GLU A 96 44.63 10.45 20.51
N LEU A 97 44.80 10.36 19.19
CA LEU A 97 46.10 10.54 18.54
C LEU A 97 46.57 12.00 18.60
N LEU A 98 45.65 12.95 18.47
CA LEU A 98 45.91 14.37 18.62
C LEU A 98 46.30 14.71 20.06
N GLU A 99 45.60 14.16 21.05
CA GLU A 99 45.95 14.31 22.45
C GLU A 99 47.36 13.75 22.74
N PHE A 100 47.65 12.53 22.27
CA PHE A 100 48.97 11.92 22.43
C PHE A 100 50.09 12.74 21.76
N ALA A 101 49.83 13.32 20.59
CA ALA A 101 50.77 14.22 19.92
C ALA A 101 51.02 15.49 20.73
N ASN A 102 49.98 16.12 21.27
CA ASN A 102 50.12 17.31 22.11
C ASN A 102 50.89 17.01 23.40
N GLN A 103 50.63 15.87 24.07
CA GLN A 103 51.39 15.44 25.24
C GLN A 103 52.87 15.20 24.92
N THR A 104 53.16 14.59 23.75
CA THR A 104 54.53 14.33 23.29
C THR A 104 55.36 15.61 23.17
N LEU A 105 54.75 16.75 22.79
CA LEU A 105 55.44 18.05 22.73
C LEU A 105 55.95 18.57 24.08
N THR A 106 55.46 18.02 25.20
CA THR A 106 55.88 18.42 26.55
C THR A 106 57.04 17.59 27.09
N ILE A 107 57.45 16.53 26.38
CA ILE A 107 58.54 15.65 26.80
C ILE A 107 59.89 16.38 26.69
N THR A 108 60.67 16.36 27.77
CA THR A 108 61.99 17.01 27.85
C THR A 108 63.15 16.07 27.53
N SER A 109 62.94 14.76 27.61
CA SER A 109 63.93 13.72 27.26
C SER A 109 63.91 13.44 25.75
N GLU A 110 65.06 13.62 25.09
CA GLU A 110 65.19 13.42 23.64
C GLU A 110 64.88 11.98 23.21
N GLU A 111 65.36 10.98 23.95
CA GLU A 111 65.13 9.57 23.64
C GLU A 111 63.65 9.20 23.74
N GLU A 112 62.96 9.66 24.79
CA GLU A 112 61.53 9.42 24.99
C GLU A 112 60.68 10.14 23.94
N PHE A 113 61.05 11.37 23.60
CA PHE A 113 60.42 12.15 22.53
C PHE A 113 60.51 11.43 21.19
N LEU A 114 61.71 10.99 20.79
CA LEU A 114 61.92 10.28 19.52
C LEU A 114 61.13 8.97 19.46
N LYS A 115 61.02 8.26 20.59
CA LYS A 115 60.20 7.04 20.70
C LYS A 115 58.70 7.33 20.54
N ALA A 116 58.17 8.35 21.22
CA ALA A 116 56.77 8.74 21.12
C ALA A 116 56.42 9.29 19.72
N ALA A 117 57.29 10.12 19.14
CA ALA A 117 57.15 10.64 17.78
C ALA A 117 57.10 9.52 16.73
N LYS A 118 57.93 8.48 16.89
CA LYS A 118 57.88 7.28 16.03
C LYS A 118 56.52 6.57 16.13
N GLN A 119 55.98 6.40 17.33
CA GLN A 119 54.66 5.76 17.52
C GLN A 119 53.53 6.58 16.90
N ILE A 120 53.55 7.91 17.03
CA ILE A 120 52.57 8.79 16.38
C ILE A 120 52.63 8.60 14.87
N LYS A 121 53.82 8.66 14.27
CA LYS A 121 54.02 8.46 12.83
C LYS A 121 53.42 7.13 12.35
N GLU A 122 53.67 6.04 13.08
CA GLU A 122 53.14 4.71 12.76
C GLU A 122 51.60 4.67 12.87
N ARG A 123 51.03 5.27 13.93
CA ARG A 123 49.58 5.30 14.14
C ARG A 123 48.84 6.22 13.16
N VAL A 124 49.36 7.40 12.85
CA VAL A 124 48.78 8.34 11.88
C VAL A 124 48.62 7.69 10.52
N THR A 125 49.65 6.95 10.07
CA THR A 125 49.65 6.30 8.75
C THR A 125 48.56 5.23 8.63
N MET A 126 48.16 4.64 9.75
CA MET A 126 47.15 3.57 9.81
C MET A 126 45.80 4.05 10.34
N ALA A 127 45.64 5.34 10.65
CA ALA A 127 44.44 5.84 11.29
C ALA A 127 43.22 5.77 10.34
N PRO A 128 42.07 5.25 10.82
CA PRO A 128 40.88 5.03 10.00
C PRO A 128 40.33 6.33 9.41
N ALA A 129 40.53 7.47 10.07
CA ALA A 129 40.05 8.77 9.60
C ALA A 129 40.56 9.19 8.22
N PHE A 130 41.77 8.78 7.84
CA PHE A 130 42.34 9.13 6.53
C PHE A 130 41.79 8.29 5.37
N ARG A 131 41.02 7.23 5.67
CA ARG A 131 40.38 6.37 4.67
C ARG A 131 38.88 6.61 4.56
N LEU A 132 38.30 7.41 5.46
CA LEU A 132 36.87 7.70 5.46
C LEU A 132 36.51 8.75 4.42
N THR A 133 35.33 8.57 3.83
CA THR A 133 34.70 9.59 3.00
C THR A 133 33.82 10.49 3.88
N THR A 134 33.89 11.81 3.66
CA THR A 134 33.09 12.79 4.41
C THR A 134 31.74 13.10 3.76
N ARG A 135 31.43 12.43 2.64
CA ARG A 135 30.14 12.58 1.96
C ARG A 135 29.21 11.45 2.38
N PRO A 136 27.91 11.74 2.61
CA PRO A 136 26.92 10.69 2.83
C PRO A 136 26.95 9.66 1.70
N VAL A 137 26.98 8.39 2.08
CA VAL A 137 27.01 7.24 1.15
C VAL A 137 25.69 7.05 0.40
N VAL A 138 24.59 7.56 0.96
CA VAL A 138 23.27 7.60 0.31
C VAL A 138 22.64 8.98 0.48
N SER A 139 21.77 9.36 -0.46
CA SER A 139 21.00 10.60 -0.38
C SER A 139 19.64 10.40 0.30
N GLU A 140 19.08 11.48 0.83
CA GLU A 140 17.72 11.51 1.37
C GLU A 140 16.61 11.45 0.30
N ASN A 141 16.96 11.57 -0.99
CA ASN A 141 15.98 11.67 -2.07
C ASN A 141 15.12 10.40 -2.21
N MET A 142 13.80 10.56 -2.11
CA MET A 142 12.81 9.48 -2.28
C MET A 142 11.77 9.79 -3.37
N SER A 143 12.01 10.82 -4.20
CA SER A 143 11.07 11.27 -5.25
C SER A 143 10.74 10.21 -6.30
N GLN A 144 11.61 9.23 -6.51
CA GLN A 144 11.35 8.10 -7.41
C GLN A 144 10.18 7.21 -6.95
N PHE A 145 9.70 7.34 -5.71
CA PHE A 145 8.55 6.63 -5.19
C PHE A 145 7.27 7.47 -5.14
N THR A 146 7.27 8.66 -5.75
CA THR A 146 6.04 9.44 -5.90
C THR A 146 5.06 8.68 -6.79
N ALA A 147 3.84 8.48 -6.30
CA ALA A 147 2.77 7.79 -7.01
C ALA A 147 1.71 8.79 -7.50
N ASP A 148 1.21 8.58 -8.72
CA ASP A 148 0.06 9.29 -9.30
C ASP A 148 -0.95 8.25 -9.77
N PHE A 149 -2.18 8.33 -9.27
CA PHE A 149 -3.28 7.41 -9.58
C PHE A 149 -4.39 8.08 -10.42
N SER A 150 -4.08 9.18 -11.10
CA SER A 150 -5.08 9.97 -11.83
C SER A 150 -5.70 9.19 -13.00
N ALA A 151 -4.91 8.35 -13.67
CA ALA A 151 -5.39 7.52 -14.78
C ALA A 151 -6.34 6.41 -14.30
N GLU A 152 -5.96 5.72 -13.24
CA GLU A 152 -6.75 4.66 -12.59
C GLU A 152 -8.07 5.23 -12.06
N ARG A 153 -8.02 6.41 -11.43
CA ARG A 153 -9.23 7.12 -11.00
C ARG A 153 -10.15 7.44 -12.16
N ALA A 154 -9.61 7.86 -13.30
CA ALA A 154 -10.40 8.13 -14.50
C ALA A 154 -11.04 6.84 -15.07
N VAL A 155 -10.36 5.70 -14.98
CA VAL A 155 -10.93 4.39 -15.35
C VAL A 155 -12.08 4.03 -14.41
N LEU A 156 -11.91 4.20 -13.09
CA LEU A 156 -12.96 3.94 -12.10
C LEU A 156 -14.21 4.79 -12.31
N GLN A 157 -14.06 6.04 -12.75
CA GLN A 157 -15.19 6.91 -13.10
C GLN A 157 -15.98 6.44 -14.34
N ARG A 158 -15.43 5.51 -15.13
CA ARG A 158 -16.07 4.95 -16.33
C ARG A 158 -16.69 3.57 -16.10
N LEU A 159 -16.80 3.10 -14.86
CA LEU A 159 -17.52 1.87 -14.55
C LEU A 159 -18.99 2.00 -14.97
N HIS A 160 -19.50 0.99 -15.69
CA HIS A 160 -20.86 0.94 -16.23
C HIS A 160 -21.34 -0.51 -16.29
N PHE A 161 -22.65 -0.71 -16.35
CA PHE A 161 -23.22 -2.03 -16.59
C PHE A 161 -22.87 -2.53 -17.99
N LEU A 162 -22.73 -3.86 -18.13
CA LEU A 162 -22.53 -4.50 -19.42
C LEU A 162 -23.75 -4.31 -20.33
N PRO A 163 -23.57 -4.23 -21.66
CA PRO A 163 -24.66 -4.12 -22.62
C PRO A 163 -25.57 -5.36 -22.67
#